data_AF-A0A3P6QYY6-F1
#
_entry.id   AF-A0A3P6QYY6-F1
#
_cell.length_a   1.000
_cell.length_b   1.000
_cell.length_c   1.000
_cell.angle_alpha   90.00
_cell.angle_beta   90.00
_cell.angle_gamma   90.00
#
_symmetry.space_group_name_H-M   'P 1'
#
loop_
_entity.id
_entity.type
_entity.pdbx_description
1 polymer ?
#
loop_
_entity_poly.entity_id
_entity_poly.type
_entity_poly.pdbx_seq_one_letter_code
_entity_poly.pdbx_strand_id
1 'polypeptide(L)'
;MCFVANDTLREQGNFLSVLIPPRPDFETFNFAGVSEERDEIVMELDIEDLEKSVVGVHSYLKIKLRQKPNQKPFLQVELRDKGTIHELPVRLIKTAHWAMFRRPDVPRGVLGVYFPPIRSVMRVLQSLKHVGNKNVTLKVNNNGEMHLKCRMDQAEVTIYFSDLANDTLTGRFCTNQISVLIIPL
;
A
#
# COMPACT_ATOMS: atom_id res chain seq x y z
N MET A 1 -5.26 -4.72 -10.56
CA MET A 1 -5.32 -3.26 -10.30
C MET A 1 -4.30 -2.92 -9.22
N CYS A 2 -3.46 -1.90 -9.41
CA CYS A 2 -2.45 -1.52 -8.42
C CYS A 2 -2.70 -0.07 -7.97
N PHE A 3 -2.74 0.15 -6.66
CA PHE A 3 -2.74 1.47 -6.04
C PHE A 3 -1.33 1.78 -5.58
N VAL A 4 -0.86 2.98 -5.89
CA VAL A 4 0.47 3.46 -5.47
C VAL A 4 0.28 4.83 -4.83
N ALA A 5 0.74 4.97 -3.60
CA ALA A 5 0.93 6.27 -2.96
C ALA A 5 2.44 6.46 -2.78
N ASN A 6 2.94 7.56 -3.32
CA ASN A 6 4.36 7.88 -3.30
C ASN A 6 4.54 9.32 -2.81
N ASP A 7 4.93 9.46 -1.55
CA ASP A 7 5.31 10.76 -0.99
C ASP A 7 6.76 11.08 -1.39
N THR A 8 7.02 11.26 -2.68
CA THR A 8 8.34 11.70 -3.15
C THR A 8 8.50 13.20 -2.97
N LEU A 9 8.87 13.62 -1.76
CA LEU A 9 9.73 14.80 -1.60
C LEU A 9 11.17 14.27 -1.55
N ARG A 10 11.80 14.16 -2.72
CA ARG A 10 13.25 14.06 -2.95
C ARG A 10 14.00 13.08 -2.02
N GLU A 11 14.22 11.87 -2.54
CA GLU A 11 15.23 10.89 -2.10
C GLU A 11 14.96 10.03 -0.84
N GLN A 12 13.94 10.30 -0.02
CA GLN A 12 13.64 9.48 1.17
C GLN A 12 12.12 9.39 1.48
N GLY A 13 11.31 9.21 0.43
CA GLY A 13 9.85 9.14 0.53
C GLY A 13 9.33 7.77 0.99
N ASN A 14 8.17 7.76 1.65
CA ASN A 14 7.43 6.53 1.89
C ASN A 14 6.79 6.07 0.57
N PHE A 15 6.96 4.79 0.25
CA PHE A 15 6.31 4.17 -0.90
C PHE A 15 5.32 3.11 -0.42
N LEU A 16 4.04 3.31 -0.74
CA LEU A 16 2.98 2.33 -0.51
C LEU A 16 2.50 1.81 -1.86
N SER A 17 2.50 0.49 -2.02
CA SER A 17 1.88 -0.18 -3.16
C SER A 17 0.98 -1.30 -2.69
N VAL A 18 -0.25 -1.29 -3.19
CA VAL A 18 -1.26 -2.31 -2.91
C VAL A 18 -1.71 -2.88 -4.25
N LEU A 19 -1.44 -4.17 -4.45
CA LEU A 19 -1.88 -4.90 -5.63
C LEU A 19 -3.14 -5.69 -5.28
N ILE A 20 -4.21 -5.45 -6.04
CA ILE A 20 -5.40 -6.29 -6.06
C ILE A 20 -5.34 -7.10 -7.35
N PRO A 21 -5.08 -8.42 -7.29
CA PRO A 21 -5.01 -9.24 -8.48
C PRO A 21 -6.39 -9.33 -9.15
N PRO A 22 -6.48 -9.50 -10.49
CA PRO A 22 -7.76 -9.67 -11.17
C PRO A 22 -8.57 -10.87 -10.66
N ARG A 23 -7.90 -11.91 -10.19
CA ARG A 23 -8.53 -13.07 -9.56
C ARG A 23 -7.94 -13.30 -8.18
N PRO A 24 -8.74 -13.76 -7.20
CA PRO A 24 -10.16 -14.12 -7.31
C PRO A 24 -11.13 -12.94 -7.13
N ASP A 25 -10.63 -11.73 -6.91
CA ASP A 25 -11.42 -10.63 -6.36
C ASP A 25 -12.41 -9.99 -7.35
N PHE A 26 -12.20 -10.13 -8.66
CA PHE A 26 -13.09 -9.57 -9.68
C PHE A 26 -13.88 -10.68 -10.40
N GLU A 27 -15.21 -10.59 -10.36
CA GLU A 27 -16.10 -11.44 -11.16
C GLU A 27 -15.91 -11.19 -12.66
N THR A 28 -15.69 -9.94 -13.06
CA THR A 28 -15.38 -9.54 -14.44
C THR A 28 -14.27 -8.50 -14.43
N PHE A 29 -13.21 -8.77 -15.19
CA PHE A 29 -12.08 -7.86 -15.38
C PHE A 29 -11.75 -7.76 -16.87
N ASN A 30 -12.15 -6.65 -17.49
CA ASN A 30 -11.83 -6.34 -18.88
C ASN A 30 -10.90 -5.14 -18.89
N PHE A 31 -9.73 -5.31 -19.50
CA PHE A 31 -8.68 -4.32 -19.52
C PHE A 31 -7.93 -4.40 -20.85
N ALA A 32 -7.56 -3.24 -21.38
CA ALA A 32 -6.69 -3.10 -22.52
C ALA A 32 -5.82 -1.86 -22.27
N GLY A 33 -4.50 -2.05 -22.27
CA GLY A 33 -3.55 -0.95 -22.09
C GLY A 33 -3.38 -0.10 -23.34
N VAL A 34 -2.29 0.68 -23.36
CA VAL A 34 -2.00 1.65 -24.42
C VAL A 34 -1.53 0.95 -25.72
N SER A 35 -0.78 -0.14 -25.60
CA SER A 35 -0.30 -0.96 -26.73
C SER A 35 0.07 -2.37 -26.25
N GLU A 36 0.36 -3.29 -27.17
CA GLU A 36 0.84 -4.64 -26.82
C GLU A 36 2.13 -4.62 -25.98
N GLU A 37 3.02 -3.66 -26.25
CA GLU A 37 4.27 -3.47 -25.50
C GLU A 37 4.05 -2.75 -24.15
N ARG A 38 2.94 -2.04 -24.00
CA ARG A 38 2.60 -1.21 -22.84
C ARG A 38 1.16 -1.46 -22.44
N ASP A 39 0.92 -2.68 -21.98
CA ASP A 39 -0.39 -3.14 -21.52
C ASP A 39 -0.70 -2.63 -20.09
N GLU A 40 -0.60 -1.32 -19.90
CA GLU A 40 -0.82 -0.65 -18.61
C GLU A 40 -1.58 0.67 -18.82
N ILE A 41 -2.27 1.13 -17.78
CA ILE A 41 -2.84 2.48 -17.71
C ILE A 41 -2.48 3.05 -16.34
N VAL A 42 -1.69 4.13 -16.33
CA VAL A 42 -1.34 4.84 -15.09
C VAL A 42 -2.15 6.13 -15.01
N MET A 43 -2.85 6.31 -13.90
CA MET A 43 -3.71 7.46 -13.65
C MET A 43 -3.63 7.89 -12.19
N GLU A 44 -3.77 9.18 -11.96
CA GLU A 44 -3.86 9.79 -10.65
C GLU A 44 -5.30 10.15 -10.34
N LEU A 45 -5.71 9.94 -9.09
CA LEU A 45 -7.03 10.21 -8.55
C LEU A 45 -6.89 10.65 -7.09
N ASP A 46 -7.88 11.39 -6.60
CA ASP A 46 -7.92 11.79 -5.19
C ASP A 46 -8.40 10.63 -4.32
N ILE A 47 -7.59 10.27 -3.31
CA ILE A 47 -7.89 9.13 -2.43
C ILE A 47 -9.13 9.37 -1.55
N GLU A 48 -9.39 10.61 -1.14
CA GLU A 48 -10.56 10.94 -0.33
C GLU A 48 -11.84 10.84 -1.16
N ASP A 49 -11.79 11.28 -2.43
CA ASP A 49 -12.92 11.14 -3.34
C ASP A 49 -13.23 9.66 -3.63
N LEU A 50 -12.19 8.84 -3.80
CA LEU A 50 -12.36 7.40 -3.93
C LEU A 50 -12.96 6.80 -2.65
N GLU A 51 -12.43 7.14 -1.48
CA GLU A 51 -12.95 6.67 -0.19
C GLU A 51 -14.44 7.00 -0.06
N LYS A 52 -14.82 8.28 -0.21
CA LYS A 52 -16.21 8.75 -0.14
C LYS A 52 -17.13 8.02 -1.13
N SER A 53 -16.62 7.63 -2.29
CA SER A 53 -17.37 6.88 -3.30
C SER A 53 -17.58 5.40 -2.98
N VAL A 54 -16.86 4.84 -2.01
CA VAL A 54 -16.94 3.42 -1.61
C VAL A 54 -17.31 3.20 -0.14
N VAL A 55 -17.53 4.27 0.65
CA VAL A 55 -17.89 4.15 2.07
C VAL A 55 -19.27 3.50 2.27
N GLY A 56 -19.32 2.57 3.23
CA GLY A 56 -20.56 1.88 3.62
C GLY A 56 -21.08 0.93 2.53
N VAL A 57 -20.18 0.41 1.70
CA VAL A 57 -20.47 -0.59 0.67
C VAL A 57 -20.33 -1.98 1.28
N HIS A 58 -21.40 -2.77 1.18
CA HIS A 58 -21.40 -4.20 1.52
C HIS A 58 -21.73 -5.06 0.28
N SER A 59 -21.64 -4.48 -0.93
CA SER A 59 -22.18 -5.08 -2.15
C SER A 59 -21.28 -4.90 -3.38
N TYR A 60 -21.76 -5.41 -4.52
CA TYR A 60 -21.11 -5.43 -5.83
C TYR A 60 -20.68 -4.03 -6.32
N LEU A 61 -19.38 -3.87 -6.53
CA LEU A 61 -18.72 -2.65 -7.02
C LEU A 61 -18.40 -2.79 -8.51
N LYS A 62 -18.75 -1.79 -9.32
CA LYS A 62 -18.33 -1.73 -10.73
C LYS A 62 -17.53 -0.46 -10.98
N ILE A 63 -16.33 -0.62 -11.54
CA ILE A 63 -15.44 0.49 -11.86
C ILE A 63 -15.21 0.52 -13.37
N LYS A 64 -15.32 1.69 -13.99
CA LYS A 64 -15.02 1.89 -15.41
C LYS A 64 -14.27 3.19 -15.63
N LEU A 65 -13.20 3.15 -16.44
CA LEU A 65 -12.58 4.36 -16.97
C LEU A 65 -13.41 4.87 -18.16
N ARG A 66 -13.81 6.14 -18.15
CA ARG A 66 -14.66 6.76 -19.18
C ARG A 66 -14.13 8.15 -19.54
N GLN A 67 -14.48 8.62 -20.75
CA GLN A 67 -14.22 9.98 -21.20
C GLN A 67 -15.42 10.48 -22.00
N LYS A 68 -16.02 11.59 -21.55
CA LYS A 68 -17.10 12.28 -22.27
C LYS A 68 -16.50 13.37 -23.19
N PRO A 69 -17.19 13.77 -24.27
CA PRO A 69 -16.75 14.89 -25.10
C PRO A 69 -16.53 16.15 -24.25
N ASN A 70 -15.41 16.85 -24.48
CA ASN A 70 -15.03 18.08 -23.76
C ASN A 70 -14.85 17.93 -22.24
N GLN A 71 -14.76 16.71 -21.72
CA GLN A 71 -14.48 16.45 -20.32
C GLN A 71 -13.17 15.66 -20.18
N LYS A 72 -12.45 15.92 -19.09
CA LYS A 72 -11.31 15.08 -18.71
C LYS A 72 -11.78 13.64 -18.43
N PRO A 73 -10.91 12.63 -18.61
CA PRO A 73 -11.21 11.27 -18.19
C PRO A 73 -11.62 11.19 -16.73
N PHE A 74 -12.51 10.25 -16.41
CA PHE A 74 -12.99 10.02 -15.06
C PHE A 74 -13.20 8.52 -14.82
N LEU A 75 -13.13 8.13 -13.55
CA LEU A 75 -13.46 6.80 -13.08
C LEU A 75 -14.92 6.79 -12.64
N GLN A 76 -15.75 6.04 -13.34
CA GLN A 76 -17.14 5.81 -12.96
C GLN A 76 -17.20 4.65 -11.97
N VAL A 77 -17.65 4.93 -10.75
CA VAL A 77 -17.83 3.98 -9.66
C VAL A 77 -19.32 3.78 -9.43
N GLU A 78 -19.83 2.58 -9.73
CA GLU A 78 -21.25 2.22 -9.59
C GLU A 78 -21.42 1.27 -8.39
N LEU A 79 -22.30 1.65 -7.46
CA LEU A 79 -22.70 0.87 -6.29
C LEU A 79 -24.10 0.30 -6.51
N ARG A 80 -24.22 -1.03 -6.68
CA ARG A 80 -25.50 -1.66 -7.05
C ARG A 80 -26.56 -1.59 -5.96
N ASP A 81 -26.17 -1.73 -4.70
CA ASP A 81 -27.10 -1.68 -3.56
C ASP A 81 -27.83 -0.35 -3.43
N LYS A 82 -27.13 0.76 -3.67
CA LYS A 82 -27.63 2.12 -3.52
C LYS A 82 -28.07 2.76 -4.84
N GLY A 83 -27.90 2.07 -5.97
CA GLY A 83 -28.09 2.63 -7.31
C GLY A 83 -27.25 3.89 -7.57
N THR A 84 -26.18 4.09 -6.80
CA THR A 84 -25.40 5.33 -6.78
C THR A 84 -24.26 5.24 -7.77
N ILE A 85 -24.03 6.31 -8.53
CA ILE A 85 -22.96 6.42 -9.51
C ILE A 85 -22.13 7.66 -9.17
N HIS A 86 -20.85 7.45 -8.90
CA HIS A 86 -19.87 8.51 -8.70
C HIS A 86 -18.97 8.63 -9.94
N GLU A 87 -18.70 9.86 -10.38
CA GLU A 87 -17.75 10.14 -11.46
C GLU A 87 -16.53 10.85 -10.87
N LEU A 88 -15.46 10.10 -10.63
CA LEU A 88 -14.24 10.60 -10.00
C LEU A 88 -13.29 11.14 -11.08
N PRO A 89 -12.94 12.43 -11.08
CA PRO A 89 -11.99 12.95 -12.06
C PRO A 89 -10.65 12.22 -11.92
N VAL A 90 -10.05 11.84 -13.05
CA VAL A 90 -8.71 11.24 -13.05
C VAL A 90 -7.79 12.00 -14.00
N ARG A 91 -6.49 11.95 -13.70
CA ARG A 91 -5.44 12.49 -14.55
C ARG A 91 -4.63 11.33 -15.12
N LEU A 92 -4.79 11.08 -16.42
CA LEU A 92 -3.95 10.10 -17.11
C LEU A 92 -2.49 10.56 -17.11
N ILE A 93 -1.60 9.68 -16.68
CA ILE A 93 -0.17 9.95 -16.63
C ILE A 93 0.44 9.58 -17.99
N LYS A 94 1.24 10.47 -18.57
CA LYS A 94 1.96 10.18 -19.81
C LYS A 94 2.99 9.08 -19.56
N THR A 95 3.15 8.19 -20.54
CA THR A 95 4.03 7.01 -20.47
C THR A 95 5.48 7.32 -20.09
N ALA A 96 5.99 8.51 -20.45
CA ALA A 96 7.33 8.97 -20.08
C ALA A 96 7.56 9.09 -18.56
N HIS A 97 6.49 9.24 -17.76
CA HIS A 97 6.58 9.41 -16.30
C HIS A 97 6.24 8.13 -15.52
N TRP A 98 5.86 7.04 -16.19
CA TRP A 98 5.39 5.82 -15.51
C TRP A 98 6.46 5.19 -14.62
N ALA A 99 7.74 5.31 -14.99
CA ALA A 99 8.86 4.79 -14.20
C ALA A 99 8.88 5.32 -12.75
N MET A 100 8.35 6.52 -12.50
CA MET A 100 8.29 7.14 -11.16
C MET A 100 7.30 6.45 -10.21
N PHE A 101 6.36 5.67 -10.76
CA PHE A 101 5.32 4.96 -10.02
C PHE A 101 5.59 3.45 -9.94
N ARG A 102 6.68 3.00 -10.56
CA ARG A 102 7.10 1.60 -10.49
C ARG A 102 7.56 1.30 -9.07
N ARG A 103 7.12 0.16 -8.54
CA ARG A 103 7.62 -0.35 -7.26
C ARG A 103 9.15 -0.38 -7.28
N PRO A 104 9.84 0.20 -6.29
CA PRO A 104 11.29 0.15 -6.23
C PRO A 104 11.74 -1.30 -6.06
N ASP A 105 12.89 -1.63 -6.65
CA ASP A 105 13.51 -2.94 -6.47
C ASP A 105 13.92 -3.09 -5.02
N VAL A 106 13.33 -4.08 -4.34
CA VAL A 106 13.69 -4.42 -2.98
C VAL A 106 14.94 -5.30 -3.04
N PRO A 107 16.07 -4.91 -2.43
CA PRO A 107 17.24 -5.76 -2.36
C PRO A 107 16.86 -7.13 -1.79
N ARG A 108 17.52 -8.19 -2.24
CA ARG A 108 17.27 -9.53 -1.71
C ARG A 108 17.55 -9.53 -0.20
N GLY A 109 16.49 -9.62 0.59
CA GLY A 109 16.58 -9.69 2.04
C GLY A 109 17.27 -10.99 2.45
N VAL A 110 18.11 -10.90 3.48
CA VAL A 110 18.79 -12.06 4.09
C VAL A 110 17.87 -12.76 5.11
N LEU A 111 16.81 -12.07 5.56
CA LEU A 111 15.91 -12.48 6.63
C LEU A 111 14.46 -12.05 6.36
N GLY A 112 13.52 -12.96 6.53
CA GLY A 112 12.08 -12.69 6.61
C GLY A 112 11.52 -13.15 7.94
N VAL A 113 10.89 -12.23 8.68
CA VAL A 113 10.16 -12.56 9.92
C VAL A 113 8.74 -12.08 9.76
N TYR A 114 7.78 -12.92 10.15
CA TYR A 114 6.38 -12.55 10.12
C TYR A 114 6.11 -11.47 11.16
N PHE A 115 5.49 -10.39 10.71
CA PHE A 115 5.18 -9.26 11.58
C PHE A 115 4.19 -9.69 12.68
N PRO A 116 4.36 -9.26 13.95
CA PRO A 116 3.36 -9.52 14.98
C PRO A 116 1.99 -8.95 14.62
N PRO A 117 0.91 -9.35 15.31
CA PRO A 117 -0.42 -8.82 15.05
C PRO A 117 -0.42 -7.28 15.04
N ILE A 118 -0.71 -6.69 13.88
CA ILE A 118 -0.58 -5.24 13.65
C ILE A 118 -1.37 -4.42 14.67
N ARG A 119 -2.52 -4.92 15.12
CA ARG A 119 -3.35 -4.27 16.15
C ARG A 119 -2.59 -4.10 17.48
N SER A 120 -1.76 -5.07 17.87
CA SER A 120 -0.97 -5.02 19.10
C SER A 120 0.15 -4.00 18.97
N VAL A 121 0.88 -4.03 17.85
CA VAL A 121 1.94 -3.06 17.55
C VAL A 121 1.37 -1.63 17.49
N MET A 122 0.21 -1.43 16.86
CA MET A 122 -0.43 -0.13 16.77
C MET A 122 -0.88 0.41 18.13
N ARG A 123 -1.45 -0.42 19.01
CA ARG A 123 -1.81 -0.01 20.37
C ARG A 123 -0.59 0.50 21.15
N VAL A 124 0.52 -0.22 21.04
CA VAL A 124 1.79 0.17 21.64
C VAL A 124 2.28 1.51 21.07
N LEU A 125 2.32 1.66 19.74
CA LEU A 125 2.78 2.90 19.12
C LEU A 125 1.89 4.09 19.52
N GLN A 126 0.58 3.87 19.65
CA GLN A 126 -0.38 4.89 20.10
C GLN A 126 -0.16 5.30 21.57
N SER A 127 0.08 4.34 22.48
CA SER A 127 0.35 4.67 23.89
C SER A 127 1.65 5.47 24.04
N LEU A 128 2.64 5.22 23.17
CA LEU A 128 3.92 5.90 23.20
C LEU A 128 3.90 7.26 22.46
N LYS A 129 2.92 7.51 21.58
CA LYS A 129 2.82 8.75 20.77
C LYS A 129 2.81 10.03 21.62
N HIS A 130 2.23 9.98 22.81
CA HIS A 130 2.04 11.14 23.69
C HIS A 130 3.27 11.46 24.57
N VAL A 131 4.34 10.66 24.49
CA VAL A 131 5.49 10.76 25.40
C VAL A 131 6.72 11.39 24.73
N GLY A 132 6.55 12.07 23.59
CA GLY A 132 7.62 12.83 22.95
C GLY A 132 8.76 11.95 22.41
N ASN A 133 8.42 10.85 21.72
CA ASN A 133 9.43 9.95 21.16
C ASN A 133 10.34 10.67 20.15
N LYS A 134 11.66 10.63 20.38
CA LYS A 134 12.65 11.18 19.45
C LYS A 134 12.97 10.21 18.33
N ASN A 135 12.98 8.91 18.63
CA ASN A 135 13.19 7.86 17.65
C ASN A 135 12.53 6.54 18.06
N VAL A 136 12.18 5.74 17.05
CA VAL A 136 11.68 4.38 17.19
C VAL A 136 12.64 3.47 16.42
N THR A 137 13.15 2.44 17.08
CA THR A 137 14.06 1.46 16.50
C THR A 137 13.36 0.11 16.47
N LEU A 138 13.30 -0.52 15.31
CA LEU A 138 12.87 -1.91 15.15
C LEU A 138 14.11 -2.79 14.98
N LYS A 139 14.22 -3.84 15.78
CA LYS A 139 15.21 -4.90 15.60
C LYS A 139 14.50 -6.22 15.41
N VAL A 140 15.02 -7.05 14.51
CA VAL A 140 14.46 -8.36 14.18
C VAL A 140 15.63 -9.34 14.06
N ASN A 141 15.42 -10.60 14.45
CA ASN A 141 16.44 -11.63 14.29
C ASN A 141 15.89 -12.93 13.67
N ASN A 142 16.80 -13.86 13.36
CA ASN A 142 16.45 -15.15 12.75
C ASN A 142 15.79 -16.14 13.73
N ASN A 143 15.62 -15.78 15.00
CA ASN A 143 15.02 -16.65 16.01
C ASN A 143 13.52 -16.37 16.20
N GLY A 144 12.93 -15.51 15.36
CA GLY A 144 11.54 -15.13 15.51
C GLY A 144 11.31 -14.08 16.60
N GLU A 145 12.32 -13.27 16.91
CA GLU A 145 12.22 -12.19 17.88
C GLU A 145 12.22 -10.83 17.18
N MET A 146 11.32 -9.95 17.61
CA MET A 146 11.24 -8.56 17.18
C MET A 146 11.20 -7.65 18.40
N HIS A 147 12.13 -6.69 18.46
CA HIS A 147 12.20 -5.69 19.52
C HIS A 147 11.81 -4.33 18.96
N LEU A 148 10.78 -3.73 19.55
CA LEU A 148 10.36 -2.36 19.29
C LEU A 148 10.86 -1.47 20.43
N LYS A 149 11.84 -0.63 20.13
CA LYS A 149 12.53 0.22 21.09
C LYS A 149 12.19 1.68 20.82
N CYS A 150 11.66 2.38 21.82
CA CYS A 150 11.30 3.79 21.74
C CYS A 150 12.12 4.58 22.76
N ARG A 151 12.87 5.58 22.28
CA ARG A 151 13.65 6.47 23.15
C ARG A 151 12.94 7.81 23.31
N MET A 152 12.77 8.21 24.55
CA MET A 152 12.24 9.49 24.99
C MET A 152 13.35 10.26 25.72
N ASP A 153 13.06 11.49 26.12
CA ASP A 153 14.05 12.37 26.76
C ASP A 153 14.54 11.83 28.11
N GLN A 154 13.64 11.18 28.86
CA GLN A 154 13.91 10.72 30.22
C GLN A 154 13.67 9.21 30.40
N ALA A 155 13.27 8.50 29.34
CA ALA A 155 12.93 7.09 29.42
C ALA A 155 13.25 6.35 28.13
N GLU A 156 13.45 5.04 28.26
CA GLU A 156 13.61 4.13 27.15
C GLU A 156 12.67 2.95 27.38
N VAL A 157 11.79 2.69 26.42
CA VAL A 157 10.83 1.60 26.47
C VAL A 157 11.19 0.61 25.38
N THR A 158 11.43 -0.65 25.76
CA THR A 158 11.66 -1.74 24.80
C THR A 158 10.57 -2.78 24.97
N ILE A 159 9.95 -3.15 23.86
CA ILE A 159 8.85 -4.10 23.79
C ILE A 159 9.31 -5.29 22.97
N TYR A 160 9.08 -6.46 23.54
CA TYR A 160 9.56 -7.73 23.02
C TYR A 160 8.39 -8.51 22.43
N PHE A 161 8.55 -8.92 21.17
CA PHE A 161 7.69 -9.88 20.51
C PHE A 161 8.53 -11.12 20.23
N SER A 162 8.10 -12.26 20.75
CA SER A 162 8.78 -13.55 20.61
C SER A 162 7.88 -14.53 19.87
N ASP A 163 8.44 -15.70 19.53
CA ASP A 163 7.72 -16.80 18.87
C ASP A 163 7.11 -16.43 17.51
N LEU A 164 7.73 -15.48 16.81
CA LEU A 164 7.31 -15.11 15.46
C LEU A 164 7.80 -16.15 14.47
N ALA A 165 6.94 -16.53 13.53
CA ALA A 165 7.36 -17.36 12.41
C ALA A 165 8.45 -16.63 11.61
N ASN A 166 9.38 -17.40 11.05
CA ASN A 166 10.43 -16.91 10.18
C ASN A 166 10.46 -17.72 8.89
N ASP A 167 10.81 -17.05 7.79
CA ASP A 167 11.13 -17.69 6.53
C ASP A 167 12.60 -17.42 6.22
N THR A 168 13.34 -18.47 5.89
CA THR A 168 14.59 -18.30 5.17
C THR A 168 14.23 -17.85 3.77
N LEU A 169 14.49 -16.58 3.43
CA LEU A 169 14.14 -16.00 2.14
C LEU A 169 15.00 -16.58 1.01
N THR A 170 14.80 -17.85 0.66
CA THR A 170 15.36 -18.48 -0.53
C THR A 170 14.49 -18.15 -1.74
N GLY A 171 14.46 -16.86 -2.12
CA GLY A 171 14.33 -16.46 -3.52
C GLY A 171 12.95 -16.30 -4.18
N ARG A 172 11.81 -16.35 -3.47
CA ARG A 172 10.52 -15.96 -4.07
C ARG A 172 9.66 -15.18 -3.09
N PHE A 173 9.49 -13.87 -3.33
CA PHE A 173 8.57 -13.05 -2.57
C PHE A 173 7.12 -13.45 -2.91
N CYS A 174 6.35 -13.85 -1.89
CA CYS A 174 4.94 -14.16 -2.01
C CYS A 174 4.12 -12.88 -2.29
N THR A 175 3.20 -12.95 -3.25
CA THR A 175 2.40 -11.84 -3.77
C THR A 175 1.36 -11.27 -2.79
N ASN A 176 1.18 -11.88 -1.62
CA ASN A 176 0.12 -11.53 -0.66
C ASN A 176 0.66 -10.99 0.69
N GLN A 177 1.92 -10.56 0.76
CA GLN A 177 2.53 -10.03 1.98
C GLN A 177 2.68 -8.51 1.90
N ILE A 178 2.18 -7.81 2.93
CA ILE A 178 2.58 -6.42 3.20
C ILE A 178 4.06 -6.46 3.56
N SER A 179 4.91 -6.14 2.58
CA SER A 179 6.36 -6.06 2.78
C SER A 179 6.71 -4.67 3.30
N VAL A 180 6.93 -4.53 4.60
CA VAL A 180 7.48 -3.29 5.16
C VAL A 180 9.00 -3.34 5.02
N LEU A 181 9.55 -2.64 4.03
CA LEU A 181 10.99 -2.49 3.89
C LEU A 181 11.45 -1.36 4.81
N ILE A 182 12.12 -1.70 5.89
CA ILE A 182 12.87 -0.73 6.70
C ILE A 182 14.27 -0.67 6.10
N ILE A 183 14.57 0.39 5.37
CA ILE A 183 15.93 0.65 4.89
C ILE A 183 16.74 1.13 6.10
N PRO A 184 17.79 0.41 6.55
CA PRO A 184 18.68 0.93 7.56
C PRO A 184 19.42 2.16 7.02
N LEU A 185 19.45 3.23 7.83
CA LEU A 185 20.30 4.41 7.61
C LEU A 185 21.79 4.03 7.68
#